data_AF-A0A519WIM4-F1
#
_entry.id   AF-A0A519WIM4-F1
#
_cell.length_a   1.000
_cell.length_b   1.000
_cell.length_c   1.000
_cell.angle_alpha   90.00
_cell.angle_beta   90.00
_cell.angle_gamma   90.00
#
_symmetry.space_group_name_H-M   'P 1'
#
loop_
_entity.id
_entity.type
_entity.pdbx_description
1 polymer ?
#
loop_
_entity_poly.entity_id
_entity_poly.type
_entity_poly.pdbx_seq_one_letter_code
_entity_poly.pdbx_strand_id
1 'polypeptide(L)' 'YTVKSAMMEMSMVAEGYYATKSAYKLNKEYGAKTPIIDAVYGILYENKDAKTVFSKLTEKLD' A
#
# COMPACT_ATOMS: atom_id res chain seq x y z
N TYR A 1 -11.72 -26.49 -9.86
CA TYR A 1 -11.54 -25.25 -9.09
C TYR A 1 -10.73 -24.28 -9.92
N THR A 2 -11.31 -23.16 -10.37
CA THR A 2 -10.61 -22.19 -11.24
C THR A 2 -10.04 -21.05 -10.41
N VAL A 3 -8.91 -20.46 -10.82
CA VAL A 3 -8.29 -19.30 -10.16
C VAL A 3 -9.30 -18.14 -10.00
N LYS A 4 -10.20 -18.00 -10.97
CA LYS A 4 -11.30 -17.03 -10.97
C LYS A 4 -12.28 -17.22 -9.82
N SER A 5 -12.51 -18.46 -9.40
CA SER A 5 -13.37 -18.82 -8.28
C SER A 5 -12.73 -18.44 -6.94
N ALA A 6 -11.41 -18.68 -6.79
CA ALA A 6 -10.67 -18.30 -5.58
C ALA A 6 -10.61 -16.76 -5.40
N MET A 7 -10.47 -16.02 -6.50
CA MET A 7 -10.50 -14.55 -6.47
C MET A 7 -11.88 -13.97 -6.12
N MET A 8 -12.98 -14.69 -6.37
CA MET A 8 -14.35 -14.26 -6.04
C MET A 8 -14.77 -14.68 -4.63
N GLU A 9 -14.34 -15.85 -4.14
CA GLU A 9 -14.56 -16.26 -2.73
C GLU A 9 -13.78 -15.37 -1.75
N MET A 10 -12.62 -14.85 -2.17
CA MET A 10 -11.90 -13.80 -1.45
C MET A 10 -12.62 -12.46 -1.65
N SER A 11 -13.76 -12.27 -0.95
CA SER A 11 -14.32 -10.93 -0.64
C SER A 11 -13.41 -10.11 0.30
N MET A 12 -12.09 -10.32 0.18
CA MET A 12 -11.08 -9.60 0.90
C MET A 12 -10.95 -8.26 0.18
N VAL A 13 -11.53 -7.20 0.74
CA VAL A 13 -10.85 -5.91 0.61
C VAL A 13 -9.47 -6.19 1.16
N ALA A 14 -8.47 -6.28 0.27
CA ALA A 14 -7.13 -6.72 0.63
C ALA A 14 -6.75 -6.03 1.95
N GLU A 15 -6.48 -6.80 3.01
CA GLU A 15 -6.32 -6.27 4.38
C GLU A 15 -5.34 -5.08 4.41
N GLY A 16 -4.37 -5.12 3.49
CA GLY A 16 -3.44 -4.04 3.19
C GLY A 16 -4.06 -2.68 2.89
N TYR A 17 -5.29 -2.56 2.36
CA TYR A 17 -5.95 -1.27 2.12
C TYR A 17 -6.12 -0.52 3.43
N TYR A 18 -6.94 -1.03 4.34
CA TYR A 18 -7.18 -0.39 5.63
C TYR A 18 -5.93 -0.39 6.53
N ALA A 19 -5.13 -1.47 6.51
CA ALA A 19 -3.89 -1.53 7.28
C ALA A 19 -2.92 -0.41 6.87
N THR A 20 -2.77 -0.12 5.57
CA THR A 20 -1.92 0.97 5.09
C THR A 20 -2.42 2.33 5.60
N LYS A 21 -3.73 2.57 5.57
CA LYS A 21 -4.31 3.83 6.08
C LYS A 21 -4.04 4.02 7.57
N SER A 22 -4.24 2.96 8.36
CA SER A 22 -3.99 2.99 9.80
C SER A 22 -2.50 3.19 10.11
N ALA A 23 -1.61 2.46 9.43
CA ALA A 23 -0.18 2.57 9.63
C ALA A 23 0.36 3.96 9.23
N TYR A 24 -0.12 4.52 8.11
CA TYR A 24 0.26 5.87 7.68
C TYR A 24 -0.17 6.94 8.70
N LYS A 25 -1.41 6.85 9.21
CA LYS A 25 -1.91 7.76 10.25
C LYS A 25 -1.13 7.63 11.55
N LEU A 26 -0.90 6.40 12.02
CA LEU A 26 -0.11 6.13 13.20
C LEU A 26 1.27 6.78 13.07
N ASN A 27 1.94 6.60 11.93
CA ASN A 27 3.26 7.17 11.72
C ASN A 27 3.29 8.72 11.72
N LYS A 28 2.16 9.42 11.48
CA LYS A 28 2.10 10.87 11.65
C LYS A 28 2.29 11.32 13.09
N GLU A 29 1.98 10.47 14.06
CA GLU A 29 2.16 10.74 15.49
C GLU A 29 3.58 10.41 15.95
N TYR A 30 4.17 9.33 15.41
CA TYR A 30 5.50 8.84 15.83
C TYR A 30 6.67 9.40 15.01
N GLY A 31 6.41 9.96 13.83
CA GLY A 31 7.43 10.61 13.00
C GLY A 31 8.52 9.68 12.46
N ALA A 32 8.28 8.37 12.37
CA ALA A 32 9.27 7.43 11.86
C ALA A 32 9.41 7.53 10.33
N LYS A 33 10.55 7.10 9.80
CA LYS A 33 10.78 7.05 8.34
C LYS A 33 10.15 5.78 7.78
N THR A 34 8.98 5.88 7.16
CA THR A 34 8.21 4.73 6.63
C THR A 34 8.01 4.79 5.11
N PRO A 35 9.08 4.74 4.30
CA PRO A 35 9.00 5.02 2.86
C PRO A 35 8.09 4.04 2.12
N ILE A 36 8.01 2.79 2.58
CA ILE A 36 7.13 1.76 2.03
C ILE A 36 5.65 2.09 2.32
N ILE A 37 5.32 2.45 3.56
CA ILE A 37 3.95 2.82 3.95
C ILE A 37 3.50 4.08 3.19
N ASP A 38 4.39 5.07 3.06
CA ASP A 38 4.10 6.31 2.33
C ASP A 38 3.83 6.05 0.83
N ALA A 39 4.63 5.16 0.23
CA ALA A 39 4.46 4.76 -1.16
C ALA A 39 3.11 4.05 -1.39
N VAL A 40 2.79 3.05 -0.58
CA VAL A 40 1.55 2.29 -0.71
C VAL A 40 0.34 3.20 -0.41
N TYR A 41 0.42 4.08 0.58
CA TYR A 41 -0.64 5.04 0.90
C TYR A 41 -0.92 5.97 -0.29
N GLY A 42 0.12 6.50 -0.93
CA GLY A 42 0.00 7.37 -2.09
C GLY A 42 -0.68 6.70 -3.29
N ILE A 43 -0.41 5.40 -3.51
CA ILE A 43 -1.06 4.63 -4.58
C ILE A 43 -2.55 4.43 -4.25
N LEU A 44 -2.84 3.96 -3.04
CA LEU A 44 -4.20 3.51 -2.66
C LEU A 44 -5.17 4.66 -2.35
N TYR A 45 -4.68 5.79 -1.83
CA TYR A 45 -5.52 6.87 -1.32
C TYR A 45 -5.32 8.22 -2.02
N GLU A 46 -4.19 8.42 -2.70
CA GLU A 46 -3.89 9.67 -3.41
C GLU A 46 -3.90 9.50 -4.93
N ASN A 47 -4.31 8.32 -5.43
CA ASN A 47 -4.36 7.97 -6.85
C ASN A 47 -3.02 8.19 -7.60
N LYS A 48 -1.89 7.98 -6.91
CA LYS A 48 -0.58 8.07 -7.56
C LYS A 48 -0.34 6.86 -8.46
N ASP A 49 0.34 7.10 -9.59
CA ASP A 49 0.76 6.03 -10.48
C ASP A 49 1.73 5.07 -9.78
N ALA A 50 1.34 3.79 -9.70
CA ALA A 50 2.07 2.78 -8.96
C ALA A 50 3.48 2.55 -9.52
N LYS A 51 3.64 2.56 -10.85
CA LYS A 51 4.93 2.33 -11.50
C LYS A 51 5.93 3.41 -11.10
N THR A 52 5.54 4.66 -11.22
CA THR A 52 6.35 5.82 -10.86
C THR A 52 6.69 5.83 -9.37
N VAL A 53 5.72 5.52 -8.51
CA VAL A 53 5.92 5.48 -7.05
C VAL A 53 6.92 4.40 -6.66
N PHE A 54 6.79 3.19 -7.19
CA PHE A 54 7.71 2.09 -6.86
C PHE A 54 9.11 2.31 -7.42
N SER A 55 9.27 2.88 -8.63
CA SER A 55 10.59 3.27 -9.14
C SER A 55 11.30 4.29 -8.24
N LYS A 56 10.56 5.27 -7.70
CA LYS A 56 11.12 6.22 -6.73
C LYS A 56 11.38 5.59 -5.36
N LEU A 57 10.65 4.54 -5.01
CA LEU A 57 10.85 3.83 -3.75
C LEU A 57 12.13 3.02 -3.78
N THR A 58 12.44 2.35 -4.89
CA THR A 58 13.68 1.57 -5.05
C THR A 58 14.92 2.47 -4.90
N GLU A 59 14.90 3.66 -5.51
CA GLU A 59 15.98 4.66 -5.35
C GLU A 59 16.22 5.15 -3.91
N LYS A 60 15.25 4.95 -3.01
CA LYS A 60 15.34 5.36 -1.59
C LYS A 60 15.76 4.22 -0.66
N LEU A 61 15.74 2.98 -1.15
CA LEU A 61 16.06 1.78 -0.40
C LEU A 61 17.44 1.22 -0.75
N ASP A 62 17.96 1.58 -1.94
CA ASP A 62 19.38 1.50 -2.27
C ASP A 62 20.20 2.55 -1.50
#